data_AF-A0A8T4WBQ0-F1
#
_entry.id   AF-A0A8T4WBQ0-F1
#
_cell.length_a   1.000
_cell.length_b   1.000
_cell.length_c   1.000
_cell.angle_alpha   90.00
_cell.angle_beta   90.00
_cell.angle_gamma   90.00
#
_symmetry.space_group_name_H-M   'P 1'
#
loop_
_entity.id
_entity.type
_entity.pdbx_description
1 polymer ?
#
loop_
_entity_poly.entity_id
_entity_poly.type
_entity_poly.pdbx_seq_one_letter_code
_entity_poly.pdbx_strand_id
1 'polypeptide(L)'
;MIIREVHVGLWFLVVGYYFFVFIFLAAFRYRHSRNPFQLAMALFFLLLALGRCFYFVGDFYADPTSLYGGLPELGLNPFLPELSPWISVGAFFQWMALAILSATAGFMIFGQRWAEALFAIPAVIIGFVLAFYPLTPIQRFLLSGAAGGIYALFIPLLFWYLAWVSGGMLRKSNFLLGLGFMVLFAGRVVHAGRHFLMDVIFGSYTIPGVLAPGLVVIGLILIATGNEWGQAQ
;
A
#
# COMPACT_ATOMS: atom_id res chain seq x y z
N MET A 1 -15.15 -21.93 -6.26
CA MET A 1 -15.79 -20.64 -6.63
C MET A 1 -15.94 -19.74 -5.40
N ILE A 2 -16.82 -20.06 -4.43
CA ILE A 2 -17.18 -19.19 -3.28
C ILE A 2 -16.02 -18.41 -2.63
N ILE A 3 -14.89 -19.09 -2.37
CA ILE A 3 -13.71 -18.48 -1.75
C ILE A 3 -13.05 -17.39 -2.61
N ARG A 4 -12.97 -17.58 -3.94
CA ARG A 4 -12.39 -16.57 -4.85
C ARG A 4 -13.26 -15.33 -4.88
N GLU A 5 -14.58 -15.49 -4.97
CA GLU A 5 -15.49 -14.35 -5.00
C GLU A 5 -15.40 -13.52 -3.71
N VAL A 6 -15.23 -14.15 -2.55
CA VAL A 6 -15.00 -13.45 -1.28
C VAL A 6 -13.66 -12.69 -1.28
N HIS A 7 -12.58 -13.31 -1.75
CA HIS A 7 -11.27 -12.64 -1.85
C HIS A 7 -11.32 -11.42 -2.78
N VAL A 8 -11.96 -11.58 -3.93
CA VAL A 8 -12.18 -10.51 -4.92
C VAL A 8 -12.99 -9.38 -4.28
N GLY A 9 -14.09 -9.70 -3.61
CA GLY A 9 -14.94 -8.71 -2.93
C GLY A 9 -14.20 -7.92 -1.84
N LEU A 10 -13.38 -8.57 -1.02
CA LEU A 10 -12.58 -7.90 0.01
C LEU A 10 -11.55 -6.94 -0.58
N TRP A 11 -10.88 -7.33 -1.66
CA TRP A 11 -9.94 -6.43 -2.34
C TRP A 11 -10.64 -5.29 -3.08
N PHE A 12 -11.85 -5.53 -3.58
CA PHE A 12 -12.68 -4.46 -4.15
C PHE A 12 -13.07 -3.45 -3.08
N LEU A 13 -13.41 -3.92 -1.87
CA LEU A 13 -13.66 -3.06 -0.72
C LEU A 13 -12.42 -2.22 -0.35
N VAL A 14 -11.22 -2.81 -0.34
CA VAL A 14 -9.97 -2.07 -0.12
C VAL A 14 -9.76 -0.96 -1.16
N VAL A 15 -9.94 -1.28 -2.45
CA VAL A 15 -9.82 -0.29 -3.54
C VAL A 15 -10.84 0.83 -3.38
N GLY A 16 -12.10 0.48 -3.10
CA GLY A 16 -13.16 1.45 -2.83
C GLY A 16 -12.84 2.35 -1.65
N TYR A 17 -12.26 1.80 -0.58
CA TYR A 17 -11.87 2.55 0.61
C TYR A 17 -10.69 3.51 0.33
N TYR A 18 -9.71 3.12 -0.48
CA TYR A 18 -8.65 4.04 -0.92
C TYR A 18 -9.24 5.23 -1.70
N PHE A 19 -10.15 5.00 -2.64
CA PHE A 19 -10.84 6.08 -3.37
C PHE A 19 -11.68 6.95 -2.44
N PHE A 20 -12.40 6.33 -1.49
CA PHE A 20 -13.19 7.06 -0.52
C PHE A 20 -12.33 8.01 0.32
N VAL A 21 -11.23 7.52 0.90
CA VAL A 21 -10.31 8.36 1.68
C VAL A 21 -9.66 9.42 0.82
N PHE A 22 -9.26 9.10 -0.42
CA PHE A 22 -8.77 10.10 -1.38
C PHE A 22 -9.77 11.23 -1.62
N ILE A 23 -11.02 10.90 -1.99
CA ILE A 23 -12.07 11.90 -2.25
C ILE A 23 -12.34 12.73 -1.00
N PHE A 24 -12.44 12.06 0.16
CA PHE A 24 -12.65 12.74 1.43
C PHE A 24 -11.56 13.77 1.72
N LEU A 25 -10.29 13.36 1.61
CA LEU A 25 -9.15 14.23 1.87
C LEU A 25 -8.98 15.33 0.81
N ALA A 26 -9.19 15.04 -0.47
CA ALA A 26 -9.04 16.02 -1.53
C ALA A 26 -10.20 17.03 -1.58
N ALA A 27 -11.45 16.54 -1.63
CA ALA A 27 -12.62 17.37 -1.91
C ALA A 27 -13.09 18.15 -0.69
N PHE A 28 -13.03 17.55 0.51
CA PHE A 28 -13.54 18.19 1.74
C PHE A 28 -12.41 18.83 2.54
N ARG A 29 -11.31 18.11 2.77
CA ARG A 29 -10.26 18.57 3.68
C ARG A 29 -9.31 19.56 3.03
N TYR A 30 -8.61 19.15 1.97
CA TYR A 30 -7.62 19.99 1.31
C TYR A 30 -8.25 21.27 0.73
N ARG A 31 -9.46 21.17 0.15
CA ARG A 31 -10.17 22.34 -0.38
C ARG A 31 -10.41 23.41 0.69
N HIS A 32 -10.66 23.00 1.93
CA HIS A 32 -10.94 23.91 3.05
C HIS A 32 -9.66 24.40 3.74
N SER A 33 -8.72 23.51 4.06
CA SER A 33 -7.52 23.85 4.83
C SER A 33 -6.35 24.39 3.98
N ARG A 34 -6.33 24.07 2.68
CA ARG A 34 -5.18 24.27 1.76
C ARG A 34 -3.85 23.69 2.28
N ASN A 35 -3.90 22.76 3.23
CA ASN A 35 -2.71 22.18 3.85
C ASN A 35 -2.01 21.19 2.88
N PRO A 36 -0.72 21.39 2.54
CA PRO A 36 0.00 20.51 1.61
C PRO A 36 0.09 19.06 2.12
N PHE A 37 0.11 18.82 3.43
CA PHE A 37 0.10 17.46 3.99
C PHE A 37 -1.16 16.68 3.60
N GLN A 38 -2.32 17.34 3.60
CA GLN A 38 -3.58 16.69 3.22
C GLN A 38 -3.63 16.37 1.73
N LEU A 39 -3.07 17.24 0.89
CA LEU A 39 -2.92 16.96 -0.52
C LEU A 39 -2.00 15.76 -0.75
N ALA A 40 -0.86 15.71 -0.08
CA ALA A 40 0.07 14.59 -0.18
C ALA A 40 -0.57 13.26 0.26
N MET A 41 -1.30 13.28 1.38
CA MET A 41 -2.07 12.12 1.85
C MET A 41 -3.17 11.70 0.88
N ALA A 42 -3.88 12.65 0.26
CA ALA A 42 -4.87 12.35 -0.76
C ALA A 42 -4.22 11.69 -1.99
N LEU A 43 -3.15 12.29 -2.52
CA LEU A 43 -2.40 11.75 -3.67
C LEU A 43 -1.80 10.38 -3.37
N PHE A 44 -1.31 10.16 -2.14
CA PHE A 44 -0.86 8.86 -1.67
C PHE A 44 -1.96 7.80 -1.82
N PHE A 45 -3.18 8.08 -1.35
CA PHE A 45 -4.29 7.14 -1.46
C PHE A 45 -4.78 6.94 -2.89
N LEU A 46 -4.76 7.99 -3.72
CA LEU A 46 -5.07 7.86 -5.14
C LEU A 46 -4.08 6.91 -5.84
N LEU A 47 -2.78 7.09 -5.61
CA LEU A 47 -1.75 6.23 -6.20
C LEU A 47 -1.83 4.80 -5.67
N LEU A 48 -2.17 4.60 -4.38
CA LEU A 48 -2.46 3.26 -3.85
C LEU A 48 -3.68 2.63 -4.52
N ALA A 49 -4.76 3.39 -4.74
CA ALA A 49 -5.95 2.90 -5.42
C ALA A 49 -5.62 2.46 -6.85
N LEU A 50 -4.96 3.34 -7.62
CA LEU A 50 -4.53 3.03 -8.98
C LEU A 50 -3.63 1.81 -9.04
N GLY A 51 -2.57 1.79 -8.23
CA GLY A 51 -1.65 0.64 -8.16
C GLY A 51 -2.39 -0.64 -7.80
N ARG A 52 -3.35 -0.58 -6.87
CA ARG A 52 -4.13 -1.74 -6.45
C ARG A 52 -5.10 -2.23 -7.53
N CYS A 53 -5.65 -1.36 -8.38
CA CYS A 53 -6.41 -1.79 -9.56
C CYS A 53 -5.56 -2.64 -10.50
N PHE A 54 -4.31 -2.24 -10.79
CA PHE A 54 -3.41 -3.03 -11.63
C PHE A 54 -3.03 -4.36 -10.97
N TYR A 55 -2.71 -4.36 -9.66
CA TYR A 55 -2.47 -5.61 -8.94
C TYR A 55 -3.68 -6.51 -8.88
N PHE A 56 -4.90 -5.95 -8.78
CA PHE A 56 -6.13 -6.73 -8.79
C PHE A 56 -6.34 -7.44 -10.13
N VAL A 57 -6.12 -6.73 -11.24
CA VAL A 57 -6.16 -7.34 -12.58
C VAL A 57 -5.09 -8.43 -12.70
N GLY A 58 -3.85 -8.15 -12.28
CA GLY A 58 -2.77 -9.12 -12.27
C GLY A 58 -3.09 -10.36 -11.44
N ASP A 59 -3.43 -10.18 -10.17
CA ASP A 59 -3.68 -11.25 -9.20
C ASP A 59 -4.91 -12.10 -9.52
N PHE A 60 -5.98 -11.57 -10.14
CA PHE A 60 -7.23 -12.32 -10.33
C PHE A 60 -7.56 -12.71 -11.77
N TYR A 61 -6.96 -12.04 -12.76
CA TYR A 61 -7.27 -12.25 -14.18
C TYR A 61 -6.06 -12.69 -15.01
N ALA A 62 -4.83 -12.43 -14.55
CA ALA A 62 -3.60 -12.83 -15.25
C ALA A 62 -2.78 -13.91 -14.51
N ASP A 63 -2.95 -14.07 -13.19
CA ASP A 63 -2.21 -15.07 -12.40
C ASP A 63 -2.89 -16.45 -12.48
N PRO A 64 -2.22 -17.48 -13.03
CA PRO A 64 -2.72 -18.85 -13.13
C PRO A 64 -2.86 -19.56 -11.76
N THR A 65 -2.23 -19.03 -10.71
CA THR A 65 -2.23 -19.61 -9.36
C THR A 65 -3.24 -18.96 -8.42
N SER A 66 -4.04 -18.03 -8.92
CA SER A 66 -5.01 -17.23 -8.16
C SER A 66 -6.23 -18.00 -7.64
N LEU A 67 -6.47 -19.21 -8.17
CA LEU A 67 -7.54 -20.12 -7.77
C LEU A 67 -6.98 -21.26 -6.92
N TYR A 68 -7.77 -21.68 -5.91
CA TYR A 68 -7.51 -22.90 -5.15
C TYR A 68 -7.42 -24.08 -6.14
N GLY A 69 -6.26 -24.75 -6.19
CA GLY A 69 -6.01 -25.89 -7.07
C GLY A 69 -5.60 -25.55 -8.50
N GLY A 70 -4.88 -24.43 -8.73
CA GLY A 70 -4.17 -24.11 -9.98
C GLY A 70 -5.01 -24.20 -11.26
N LEU A 71 -5.24 -23.07 -11.94
CA LEU A 71 -5.90 -23.06 -13.26
C LEU A 71 -5.39 -24.16 -14.26
N PRO A 72 -4.07 -24.49 -14.29
CA PRO A 72 -3.55 -25.58 -15.12
C PRO A 72 -4.04 -26.98 -14.73
N GLU A 73 -4.26 -27.26 -13.44
CA GLU A 73 -4.74 -28.58 -12.96
C GLU A 73 -6.22 -28.80 -13.33
N LEU A 74 -6.96 -27.71 -13.54
CA LEU A 74 -8.35 -27.70 -13.99
C LEU A 74 -8.50 -27.51 -15.51
N GLY A 75 -7.40 -27.45 -16.27
CA GLY A 75 -7.40 -27.26 -17.73
C GLY A 75 -7.90 -25.90 -18.20
N LEU A 76 -7.91 -24.89 -17.32
CA LEU A 76 -8.38 -23.54 -17.60
C LEU A 76 -7.20 -22.61 -17.80
N ASN A 77 -7.24 -21.77 -18.84
CA ASN A 77 -6.24 -20.72 -19.04
C ASN A 77 -6.69 -19.43 -18.35
N PRO A 78 -5.76 -18.62 -17.78
CA PRO A 78 -6.08 -17.29 -17.30
C PRO A 78 -6.68 -16.43 -18.42
N PHE A 79 -7.56 -15.48 -18.05
CA PHE A 79 -8.27 -14.63 -19.01
C PHE A 79 -7.32 -13.70 -19.77
N LEU A 80 -6.21 -13.30 -19.12
CA LEU A 80 -5.16 -12.49 -19.71
C LEU A 80 -3.87 -13.31 -19.87
N PRO A 81 -3.17 -13.19 -21.02
CA PRO A 81 -2.01 -14.02 -21.33
C PRO A 81 -0.71 -13.59 -20.60
N GLU A 82 -0.60 -12.32 -20.19
CA GLU A 82 0.64 -11.78 -19.61
C GLU A 82 0.41 -11.09 -18.26
N LEU A 83 1.12 -11.56 -17.23
CA LEU A 83 1.07 -11.02 -15.85
C LEU A 83 2.02 -9.83 -15.65
N SER A 84 3.19 -9.86 -16.30
CA SER A 84 4.29 -8.90 -16.12
C SER A 84 3.91 -7.41 -16.24
N PRO A 85 3.16 -6.96 -17.26
CA PRO A 85 2.84 -5.54 -17.41
C PRO A 85 1.97 -5.01 -16.26
N TRP A 86 1.00 -5.80 -15.79
CA TRP A 86 0.10 -5.42 -14.70
C TRP A 86 0.84 -5.23 -13.37
N ILE A 87 1.72 -6.16 -13.02
CA ILE A 87 2.52 -6.05 -11.78
C ILE A 87 3.53 -4.90 -11.90
N SER A 88 4.04 -4.59 -13.09
CA SER A 88 4.99 -3.49 -13.31
C SER A 88 4.37 -2.12 -13.12
N VAL A 89 3.21 -1.91 -13.74
CA VAL A 89 2.46 -0.66 -13.58
C VAL A 89 1.92 -0.53 -12.15
N GLY A 90 1.42 -1.62 -11.57
CA GLY A 90 0.98 -1.64 -10.17
C GLY A 90 2.11 -1.26 -9.20
N ALA A 91 3.30 -1.84 -9.38
CA ALA A 91 4.47 -1.52 -8.59
C ALA A 91 4.85 -0.05 -8.72
N PHE A 92 4.92 0.48 -9.94
CA PHE A 92 5.22 1.88 -10.20
C PHE A 92 4.36 2.82 -9.35
N PHE A 93 3.03 2.68 -9.43
CA PHE A 93 2.11 3.54 -8.69
C PHE A 93 2.27 3.42 -7.17
N GLN A 94 2.48 2.19 -6.66
CA GLN A 94 2.74 2.00 -5.24
C GLN A 94 4.03 2.65 -4.76
N TRP A 95 5.09 2.60 -5.58
CA TRP A 95 6.37 3.24 -5.27
C TRP A 95 6.29 4.77 -5.37
N MET A 96 5.51 5.31 -6.33
CA MET A 96 5.21 6.74 -6.36
C MET A 96 4.42 7.18 -5.13
N ALA A 97 3.48 6.36 -4.65
CA ALA A 97 2.76 6.64 -3.40
C ALA A 97 3.74 6.74 -2.22
N LEU A 98 4.63 5.76 -2.07
CA LEU A 98 5.67 5.79 -1.03
C LEU A 98 6.61 6.99 -1.17
N ALA A 99 6.97 7.38 -2.40
CA ALA A 99 7.78 8.56 -2.65
C ALA A 99 7.10 9.83 -2.14
N ILE A 100 5.82 10.06 -2.46
CA ILE A 100 5.08 11.25 -1.99
C ILE A 100 4.97 11.28 -0.46
N LEU A 101 4.62 10.14 0.15
CA LEU A 101 4.45 10.06 1.59
C LEU A 101 5.79 10.29 2.33
N SER A 102 6.87 9.67 1.85
CA SER A 102 8.20 9.82 2.44
C SER A 102 8.81 11.21 2.23
N ALA A 103 8.58 11.86 1.07
CA ALA A 103 8.94 13.27 0.84
C ALA A 103 8.27 14.17 1.88
N THR A 104 6.96 14.03 2.02
CA THR A 104 6.16 14.85 2.94
C THR A 104 6.62 14.66 4.38
N ALA A 105 6.85 13.41 4.77
CA ALA A 105 7.34 13.06 6.09
C ALA A 105 8.75 13.63 6.36
N GLY A 106 9.65 13.58 5.37
CA GLY A 106 10.98 14.18 5.42
C GLY A 106 10.92 15.70 5.59
N PHE A 107 10.05 16.37 4.83
CA PHE A 107 9.84 17.81 4.94
C PHE A 107 9.30 18.20 6.33
N MET A 108 8.34 17.44 6.89
CA MET A 108 7.77 17.74 8.22
C MET A 108 8.78 17.63 9.36
N ILE A 109 9.78 16.76 9.24
CA ILE A 109 10.80 16.57 10.29
C ILE A 109 11.92 17.59 10.17
N PHE A 110 12.48 17.74 8.98
CA PHE A 110 13.70 18.51 8.79
C PHE A 110 13.44 19.94 8.33
N GLY A 111 12.27 20.23 7.76
CA GLY A 111 11.92 21.53 7.19
C GLY A 111 12.76 21.93 5.97
N GLN A 112 13.66 21.05 5.50
CA GLN A 112 14.60 21.35 4.41
C GLN A 112 14.28 20.55 3.15
N ARG A 113 14.37 21.21 1.99
CA ARG A 113 14.07 20.62 0.67
C ARG A 113 14.98 19.46 0.29
N TRP A 114 16.24 19.45 0.76
CA TRP A 114 17.16 18.34 0.47
C TRP A 114 16.72 17.05 1.17
N ALA A 115 16.11 17.14 2.36
CA ALA A 115 15.62 15.97 3.08
C ALA A 115 14.43 15.34 2.35
N GLU A 116 13.51 16.16 1.84
CA GLU A 116 12.41 15.70 0.98
C GLU A 116 12.93 14.91 -0.23
N ALA A 117 13.93 15.46 -0.93
CA ALA A 117 14.55 14.80 -2.07
C ALA A 117 15.26 13.49 -1.66
N LEU A 118 15.98 13.48 -0.54
CA LEU A 118 16.70 12.31 -0.04
C LEU A 118 15.76 11.11 0.22
N PHE A 119 14.56 11.35 0.73
CA PHE A 119 13.60 10.27 1.01
C PHE A 119 12.77 9.86 -0.21
N ALA A 120 12.45 10.79 -1.11
CA ALA A 120 11.65 10.51 -2.29
C ALA A 120 12.44 9.90 -3.44
N ILE A 121 13.65 10.39 -3.74
CA ILE A 121 14.43 9.97 -4.91
C ILE A 121 14.66 8.45 -4.94
N PRO A 122 15.07 7.78 -3.84
CA PRO A 122 15.27 6.33 -3.86
C PRO A 122 13.98 5.57 -4.22
N ALA A 123 12.84 5.95 -3.63
CA ALA A 123 11.54 5.36 -3.96
C ALA A 123 11.15 5.60 -5.43
N VAL A 124 11.44 6.78 -5.96
CA VAL A 124 11.18 7.10 -7.38
C VAL A 124 12.02 6.21 -8.29
N ILE A 125 13.34 6.12 -8.04
CA ILE A 125 14.26 5.28 -8.82
C ILE A 125 13.78 3.83 -8.81
N ILE A 126 13.42 3.28 -7.64
CA ILE A 126 12.94 1.91 -7.52
C ILE A 126 11.63 1.72 -8.32
N GLY A 127 10.71 2.68 -8.26
CA GLY A 127 9.47 2.64 -9.04
C GLY A 127 9.73 2.58 -10.55
N PHE A 128 10.65 3.41 -11.06
CA PHE A 128 11.03 3.41 -12.47
C PHE A 128 11.76 2.12 -12.89
N VAL A 129 12.69 1.64 -12.06
CA VAL A 129 13.40 0.37 -12.33
C VAL A 129 12.42 -0.79 -12.37
N LEU A 130 11.47 -0.87 -11.43
CA LEU A 130 10.45 -1.92 -11.44
C LEU A 130 9.51 -1.84 -12.64
N ALA A 131 9.20 -0.63 -13.12
CA ALA A 131 8.29 -0.42 -14.25
C ALA A 131 8.90 -0.74 -15.61
N PHE A 132 10.13 -0.29 -15.85
CA PHE A 132 10.70 -0.20 -17.19
C PHE A 132 11.90 -1.13 -17.42
N TYR A 133 12.58 -1.57 -16.35
CA TYR A 133 13.70 -2.48 -16.50
C TYR A 133 13.22 -3.94 -16.41
N PRO A 134 13.56 -4.80 -17.39
CA PRO A 134 13.17 -6.19 -17.39
C PRO A 134 13.95 -6.95 -16.30
N LEU A 135 13.41 -6.99 -15.10
CA LEU A 135 13.96 -7.72 -13.97
C LEU A 135 13.50 -9.18 -13.99
N THR A 136 14.41 -10.09 -13.63
CA THR A 136 14.04 -11.47 -13.31
C THR A 136 13.10 -11.49 -12.08
N PRO A 137 12.27 -12.53 -11.91
CA PRO A 137 11.36 -12.64 -10.76
C PRO A 137 12.08 -12.51 -9.41
N ILE A 138 13.28 -13.09 -9.30
CA ILE A 138 14.12 -13.02 -8.10
C ILE A 138 14.61 -11.59 -7.84
N GLN A 139 15.14 -10.91 -8.86
CA GLN A 139 15.59 -9.52 -8.72
C GLN A 139 14.44 -8.59 -8.33
N ARG A 140 13.26 -8.78 -8.93
CA ARG A 140 12.06 -8.02 -8.56
C ARG A 140 11.67 -8.28 -7.12
N PHE A 141 11.62 -9.53 -6.69
CA PHE A 141 11.31 -9.90 -5.31
C PHE A 141 12.31 -9.30 -4.32
N LEU A 142 13.62 -9.40 -4.58
CA LEU A 142 14.65 -8.84 -3.71
C LEU A 142 14.58 -7.31 -3.65
N LEU A 143 14.45 -6.64 -4.81
CA LEU A 143 14.38 -5.18 -4.87
C LEU A 143 13.12 -4.67 -4.18
N SER A 144 11.94 -5.17 -4.56
CA SER A 144 10.68 -4.72 -3.98
C SER A 144 10.51 -5.16 -2.52
N GLY A 145 11.00 -6.34 -2.17
CA GLY A 145 10.89 -6.92 -0.83
C GLY A 145 11.82 -6.25 0.17
N ALA A 146 13.11 -6.12 -0.15
CA ALA A 146 14.07 -5.49 0.76
C ALA A 146 13.78 -4.00 0.92
N ALA A 147 13.67 -3.26 -0.19
CA ALA A 147 13.38 -1.84 -0.11
C ALA A 147 11.96 -1.58 0.42
N GLY A 148 10.98 -2.41 0.03
CA GLY A 148 9.62 -2.32 0.55
C GLY A 148 9.57 -2.54 2.07
N GLY A 149 10.34 -3.50 2.60
CA GLY A 149 10.47 -3.74 4.04
C GLY A 149 11.07 -2.53 4.77
N ILE A 150 12.09 -1.90 4.20
CA ILE A 150 12.68 -0.67 4.76
C ILE A 150 11.63 0.45 4.82
N TYR A 151 10.94 0.73 3.71
CA TYR A 151 9.92 1.79 3.67
C TYR A 151 8.70 1.48 4.56
N ALA A 152 8.30 0.21 4.64
CA ALA A 152 7.20 -0.27 5.46
C ALA A 152 7.43 -0.05 6.96
N LEU A 153 8.69 -0.11 7.42
CA LEU A 153 9.05 0.20 8.81
C LEU A 153 9.36 1.68 9.00
N PHE A 154 10.04 2.29 8.03
CA PHE A 154 10.45 3.69 8.09
C PHE A 154 9.27 4.64 8.28
N ILE A 155 8.19 4.48 7.50
CA ILE A 155 7.03 5.37 7.54
C ILE A 155 6.32 5.32 8.92
N PRO A 156 5.93 4.15 9.47
CA PRO A 156 5.35 4.07 10.81
C PRO A 156 6.25 4.64 11.90
N LEU A 157 7.54 4.31 11.88
CA LEU A 157 8.51 4.80 12.87
C LEU A 157 8.64 6.32 12.83
N LEU A 158 8.55 6.90 11.63
CA LEU A 158 8.57 8.34 11.45
C LEU A 158 7.35 9.01 12.11
N PHE A 159 6.15 8.50 11.89
CA PHE A 159 4.96 9.01 12.55
C PHE A 159 5.01 8.84 14.08
N TRP A 160 5.57 7.74 14.58
CA TRP A 160 5.79 7.58 16.02
C TRP A 160 6.85 8.53 16.58
N TYR A 161 7.91 8.83 15.84
CA TYR A 161 8.86 9.88 16.21
C TYR A 161 8.16 11.24 16.29
N LEU A 162 7.33 11.60 15.31
CA LEU A 162 6.52 12.82 15.35
C LEU A 162 5.54 12.82 16.53
N ALA A 163 5.00 11.67 16.93
CA ALA A 163 4.13 11.56 18.11
C ALA A 163 4.92 11.77 19.42
N TRP A 164 6.17 11.29 19.48
CA TRP A 164 7.03 11.47 20.64
C TRP A 164 7.36 12.95 20.87
N VAL A 165 7.72 13.67 19.80
CA VAL A 165 8.10 15.08 19.86
C VAL A 165 6.89 16.02 19.98
N SER A 166 5.71 15.63 19.49
CA SER A 166 4.51 16.46 19.58
C SER A 166 3.78 16.33 20.93
N GLY A 167 2.94 17.32 21.24
CA GLY A 167 2.09 17.37 22.44
C GLY A 167 0.60 17.35 22.11
N GLY A 168 -0.23 17.08 23.12
CA GLY A 168 -1.69 17.21 23.03
C GLY A 168 -2.35 16.23 22.03
N MET A 169 -3.30 16.74 21.24
CA MET A 169 -4.05 15.93 20.26
C MET A 169 -3.19 15.49 19.06
N LEU A 170 -2.18 16.28 18.69
CA LEU A 170 -1.23 15.94 17.62
C LEU A 170 -0.42 14.68 17.95
N ARG A 171 -0.10 14.44 19.23
CA ARG A 171 0.55 13.20 19.68
C ARG A 171 -0.33 11.98 19.40
N LYS A 172 -1.60 12.05 19.78
CA LYS A 172 -2.56 10.95 19.58
C LYS A 172 -2.81 10.70 18.09
N SER A 173 -2.93 11.76 17.31
CA SER A 173 -3.06 11.71 15.84
C SER A 173 -1.87 11.00 15.19
N ASN A 174 -0.65 11.47 15.43
CA ASN A 174 0.56 10.88 14.86
C ASN A 174 0.78 9.44 15.33
N PHE A 175 0.43 9.11 16.57
CA PHE A 175 0.52 7.74 17.06
C PHE A 175 -0.42 6.79 16.29
N LEU A 176 -1.68 7.19 16.09
CA LEU A 176 -2.64 6.43 15.30
C LEU A 176 -2.26 6.33 13.82
N LEU A 177 -1.72 7.40 13.23
CA LEU A 177 -1.21 7.37 11.86
C LEU A 177 -0.10 6.33 11.73
N GLY A 178 0.88 6.33 12.65
CA GLY A 178 1.96 5.35 12.66
C GLY A 178 1.44 3.92 12.80
N LEU A 179 0.53 3.67 13.74
CA LEU A 179 -0.10 2.35 13.92
C LEU A 179 -0.88 1.93 12.66
N GLY A 180 -1.66 2.83 12.08
CA GLY A 180 -2.46 2.56 10.88
C GLY A 180 -1.59 2.22 9.67
N PHE A 181 -0.50 2.95 9.45
CA PHE A 181 0.48 2.62 8.41
C PHE A 181 1.17 1.29 8.67
N MET A 182 1.54 0.99 9.92
CA MET A 182 2.15 -0.29 10.28
C MET A 182 1.21 -1.46 9.92
N VAL A 183 -0.06 -1.36 10.31
CA VAL A 183 -1.07 -2.39 10.05
C VAL A 183 -1.37 -2.51 8.55
N LEU A 184 -1.45 -1.38 7.83
CA LEU A 184 -1.62 -1.35 6.38
C LEU A 184 -0.46 -2.06 5.66
N PHE A 185 0.78 -1.76 6.03
CA PHE A 185 1.95 -2.40 5.43
C PHE A 185 2.06 -3.87 5.81
N ALA A 186 1.73 -4.25 7.05
CA ALA A 186 1.66 -5.65 7.45
C ALA A 186 0.69 -6.43 6.56
N GLY A 187 -0.52 -5.90 6.29
CA GLY A 187 -1.47 -6.51 5.36
C GLY A 187 -0.90 -6.68 3.94
N ARG A 188 -0.11 -5.72 3.46
CA ARG A 188 0.56 -5.80 2.14
C ARG A 188 1.68 -6.84 2.11
N VAL A 189 2.46 -6.96 3.18
CA VAL A 189 3.50 -8.00 3.31
C VAL A 189 2.87 -9.38 3.36
N VAL A 190 1.77 -9.56 4.12
CA VAL A 190 1.01 -10.81 4.15
C VAL A 190 0.49 -11.17 2.75
N HIS A 191 -0.02 -10.20 1.99
CA HIS A 191 -0.46 -10.44 0.60
C HIS A 191 0.68 -10.86 -0.32
N ALA A 192 1.83 -10.19 -0.23
CA ALA A 192 3.00 -10.51 -1.05
C ALA A 192 3.58 -11.89 -0.70
N GLY A 193 3.55 -12.26 0.57
CA GLY A 193 3.99 -13.56 1.08
C GLY A 193 2.93 -14.67 0.99
N ARG A 194 1.77 -14.45 0.37
CA ARG A 194 0.62 -15.37 0.43
C ARG A 194 0.94 -16.81 0.03
N HIS A 195 1.78 -16.99 -0.98
CA HIS A 195 2.19 -18.32 -1.49
C HIS A 195 3.06 -19.04 -0.45
N PHE A 196 4.09 -18.35 0.06
CA PHE A 196 4.94 -18.87 1.12
C PHE A 196 4.17 -19.16 2.42
N LEU A 197 3.26 -18.27 2.83
CA LEU A 197 2.45 -18.42 4.04
C LEU A 197 1.45 -19.57 3.93
N MET A 198 0.91 -19.81 2.72
CA MET A 198 0.08 -20.98 2.44
C MET A 198 0.88 -22.27 2.62
N ASP A 199 2.08 -22.35 2.05
CA ASP A 199 2.90 -23.57 2.07
C ASP A 199 3.45 -23.88 3.48
N VAL A 200 3.86 -22.87 4.24
CA VAL A 200 4.63 -23.07 5.48
C VAL A 200 3.79 -22.99 6.76
N ILE A 201 2.73 -22.17 6.78
CA ILE A 201 2.03 -21.82 8.03
C ILE A 201 0.57 -22.27 8.03
N PHE A 202 -0.19 -21.92 6.99
CA PHE A 202 -1.65 -22.00 7.03
C PHE A 202 -2.22 -23.22 6.31
N GLY A 203 -1.47 -23.88 5.43
CA GLY A 203 -1.94 -24.99 4.61
C GLY A 203 -3.07 -24.62 3.63
N SER A 204 -3.38 -23.32 3.47
CA SER A 204 -4.51 -22.84 2.69
C SER A 204 -4.34 -21.39 2.25
N TYR A 205 -4.79 -21.08 1.01
CA TYR A 205 -4.80 -19.71 0.46
C TYR A 205 -5.89 -18.80 1.04
N THR A 206 -6.93 -19.36 1.68
CA THR A 206 -8.05 -18.58 2.25
C THR A 206 -7.63 -17.66 3.36
N ILE A 207 -6.83 -18.17 4.29
CA ILE A 207 -6.42 -17.43 5.49
C ILE A 207 -5.60 -16.18 5.10
N PRO A 208 -4.49 -16.28 4.34
CA PRO A 208 -3.76 -15.08 3.89
C PRO A 208 -4.60 -14.21 2.94
N GLY A 209 -5.50 -14.80 2.15
CA GLY A 209 -6.38 -14.10 1.21
C GLY A 209 -7.43 -13.19 1.87
N VAL A 210 -7.90 -13.54 3.07
CA VAL A 210 -8.82 -12.72 3.88
C VAL A 210 -8.06 -11.82 4.86
N LEU A 211 -7.00 -12.34 5.49
CA LEU A 211 -6.22 -11.62 6.49
C LEU A 211 -5.56 -10.37 5.89
N ALA A 212 -4.98 -10.48 4.70
CA ALA A 212 -4.32 -9.35 4.04
C ALA A 212 -5.24 -8.14 3.80
N PRO A 213 -6.39 -8.27 3.08
CA PRO A 213 -7.28 -7.14 2.88
C PRO A 213 -7.92 -6.67 4.20
N GLY A 214 -8.22 -7.59 5.14
CA GLY A 214 -8.74 -7.23 6.46
C GLY A 214 -7.80 -6.30 7.24
N LEU A 215 -6.50 -6.64 7.29
CA LEU A 215 -5.48 -5.79 7.89
C LEU A 215 -5.39 -4.43 7.19
N VAL A 216 -5.43 -4.40 5.85
CA VAL A 216 -5.41 -3.14 5.11
C VAL A 216 -6.60 -2.24 5.49
N VAL A 217 -7.81 -2.79 5.59
CA VAL A 217 -9.01 -2.04 6.00
C VAL A 217 -8.87 -1.50 7.41
N ILE A 218 -8.40 -2.32 8.37
CA ILE A 218 -8.14 -1.87 9.74
C ILE A 218 -7.13 -0.72 9.74
N GLY A 219 -6.03 -0.86 8.98
CA GLY A 219 -5.03 0.19 8.83
C GLY A 219 -5.62 1.49 8.28
N LEU A 220 -6.53 1.40 7.30
CA LEU A 220 -7.19 2.57 6.72
C LEU A 220 -8.11 3.29 7.70
N ILE A 221 -8.87 2.54 8.51
CA ILE A 221 -9.71 3.12 9.56
C ILE A 221 -8.84 3.88 10.55
N LEU A 222 -7.74 3.28 11.00
CA LEU A 222 -6.80 3.93 11.93
C LEU A 222 -6.17 5.19 11.33
N ILE A 223 -5.79 5.17 10.06
CA ILE A 223 -5.24 6.35 9.37
C ILE A 223 -6.30 7.46 9.26
N ALA A 224 -7.53 7.11 8.91
CA ALA A 224 -8.63 8.07 8.83
C ALA A 224 -8.91 8.70 10.20
N THR A 225 -9.04 7.90 11.26
CA THR A 225 -9.23 8.39 12.63
C THR A 225 -8.06 9.24 13.11
N GLY A 226 -6.81 8.83 12.82
CA GLY A 226 -5.62 9.59 13.16
C GLY A 226 -5.64 10.97 12.51
N ASN A 227 -6.03 11.06 11.24
CA ASN A 227 -6.11 12.33 10.53
C ASN A 227 -7.20 13.26 11.10
N GLU A 228 -8.35 12.71 11.52
CA GLU A 228 -9.41 13.48 12.18
C GLU A 228 -8.94 14.14 13.48
N TRP A 229 -8.20 13.40 14.32
CA TRP A 229 -7.71 13.93 15.59
C TRP A 229 -6.62 14.98 15.45
N GLY A 230 -5.87 14.98 14.34
CA GLY A 230 -4.86 15.98 14.06
C GLY A 230 -5.44 17.36 13.75
N GLN A 231 -6.76 17.46 13.54
CA GLN A 231 -7.46 18.65 13.06
C GLN A 231 -8.47 19.22 14.06
N ALA A 232 -8.66 18.61 15.23
CA ALA A 232 -9.59 19.11 16.26
C ALA A 232 -9.05 20.33 17.04
N GLN A 233 -8.25 21.17 16.38
CA GLN A 233 -7.67 22.43 16.86
C GLN A 233 -8.02 23.55 15.89
#